data_AF-A0A8J4VGW8-F1
#
_entry.id   AF-A0A8J4VGW8-F1
#
_cell.length_a   1.000
_cell.length_b   1.000
_cell.length_c   1.000
_cell.angle_alpha   90.00
_cell.angle_beta   90.00
_cell.angle_gamma   90.00
#
_symmetry.space_group_name_H-M   'P 1'
#
loop_
_entity.id
_entity.type
_entity.pdbx_description
1 polymer ?
#
loop_
_entity_poly.entity_id
_entity_poly.type
_entity_poly.pdbx_seq_one_letter_code
_entity_poly.pdbx_strand_id
1 'polypeptide(L)'
;MESKGRLKNCLAICDVSKNIGAIQMDLCASLGVLLSELSDEPWKAKAITCSHNPMLCKIEGDNLQSKIKFMKGQECDDNIDFKMVYDLLLEFSMAEKLSPDRMVKTVFVFSYDFGGKEFSDKVLSHKEFTDKLFSHKGFQQEGHMVLPEIIFCDLRDASISVARKCERLATFGVSVESLTALLEGNVHPSIEDLVKLVPTPEDLMESAISGEDYNDLIVFH
;
A
#
# COMPACT_ATOMS: atom_id res chain seq x y z
N MET A 1 -19.85 14.48 -12.20
CA MET A 1 -18.93 15.42 -11.54
C MET A 1 -18.10 14.58 -10.57
N GLU A 2 -16.78 14.74 -10.62
CA GLU A 2 -15.72 13.76 -10.32
C GLU A 2 -15.86 12.96 -9.00
N SER A 3 -16.08 11.66 -9.09
CA SER A 3 -15.91 10.70 -7.98
C SER A 3 -14.46 10.22 -7.89
N LYS A 4 -13.49 11.14 -7.97
CA LYS A 4 -12.09 10.82 -7.66
C LYS A 4 -12.02 10.59 -6.16
N GLY A 5 -12.23 9.34 -5.74
CA GLY A 5 -12.38 8.89 -4.35
C GLY A 5 -11.14 9.11 -3.49
N ARG A 6 -11.05 8.37 -2.38
CA ARG A 6 -10.08 8.55 -1.28
C ARG A 6 -8.59 8.57 -1.70
N LEU A 7 -8.23 8.09 -2.88
CA LEU A 7 -6.85 7.77 -3.29
C LEU A 7 -6.08 8.91 -3.95
N LYS A 8 -6.44 10.16 -3.64
CA LYS A 8 -5.69 11.33 -4.10
C LYS A 8 -4.32 11.38 -3.43
N ASN A 9 -3.29 11.69 -4.21
CA ASN A 9 -1.88 11.74 -3.76
C ASN A 9 -1.41 10.42 -3.14
N CYS A 10 -1.81 9.29 -3.72
CA CYS A 10 -1.28 7.98 -3.37
C CYS A 10 -0.27 7.50 -4.42
N LEU A 11 0.68 6.67 -4.00
CA LEU A 11 1.59 5.94 -4.90
C LEU A 11 1.57 4.45 -4.58
N ALA A 12 1.89 3.65 -5.58
CA ALA A 12 2.05 2.21 -5.42
C ALA A 12 3.54 1.83 -5.52
N ILE A 13 3.94 0.89 -4.67
CA ILE A 13 5.07 -0.02 -4.89
C ILE A 13 4.43 -1.38 -5.19
N CYS A 14 4.77 -1.95 -6.35
CA CYS A 14 4.23 -3.24 -6.78
C CYS A 14 5.32 -4.28 -6.73
N ASP A 15 5.13 -5.30 -5.92
CA ASP A 15 5.96 -6.48 -5.98
C ASP A 15 5.67 -7.24 -7.28
N VAL A 16 6.63 -7.16 -8.20
CA VAL A 16 6.62 -7.85 -9.49
C VAL A 16 7.78 -8.84 -9.60
N SER A 17 8.26 -9.30 -8.46
CA SER A 17 9.39 -10.20 -8.39
C SER A 17 9.10 -11.53 -9.05
N LYS A 18 10.17 -12.21 -9.47
CA LYS A 18 10.04 -13.52 -10.11
C LYS A 18 9.78 -14.64 -9.10
N ASN A 19 9.77 -14.33 -7.80
CA ASN A 19 9.53 -15.31 -6.74
C ASN A 19 8.03 -15.58 -6.56
N ILE A 20 7.16 -14.63 -6.93
CA ILE A 20 5.71 -14.79 -6.96
C ILE A 20 5.25 -15.35 -8.32
N GLY A 21 4.13 -16.07 -8.32
CA GLY A 21 3.58 -16.63 -9.55
C GLY A 21 3.06 -15.56 -10.52
N ALA A 22 2.89 -15.93 -11.79
CA ALA A 22 2.51 -14.98 -12.85
C ALA A 22 1.16 -14.27 -12.60
N ILE A 23 0.19 -14.98 -12.02
CA ILE A 23 -1.14 -14.45 -11.68
C ILE A 23 -1.03 -13.43 -10.54
N GLN A 24 -0.22 -13.73 -9.53
CA GLN A 24 0.04 -12.86 -8.39
C GLN A 24 0.68 -11.54 -8.87
N MET A 25 1.67 -11.65 -9.74
CA MET A 25 2.34 -10.51 -10.35
C MET A 25 1.38 -9.64 -11.17
N ASP A 26 0.48 -10.27 -11.93
CA ASP A 26 -0.56 -9.55 -12.68
C ASP A 26 -1.48 -8.77 -11.73
N LEU A 27 -1.85 -9.33 -10.58
CA LEU A 27 -2.70 -8.62 -9.61
C LEU A 27 -1.97 -7.44 -8.96
N CYS A 28 -0.73 -7.64 -8.47
CA CYS A 28 0.09 -6.55 -7.91
C CYS A 28 0.20 -5.38 -8.89
N ALA A 29 0.58 -5.68 -10.15
CA ALA A 29 0.73 -4.68 -11.19
C ALA A 29 -0.61 -4.00 -11.54
N SER A 30 -1.71 -4.75 -11.59
CA SER A 30 -3.05 -4.21 -11.89
C SER A 30 -3.52 -3.23 -10.82
N LEU A 31 -3.31 -3.55 -9.54
CA LEU A 31 -3.64 -2.65 -8.42
C LEU A 31 -2.79 -1.39 -8.44
N GLY A 32 -1.50 -1.51 -8.76
CA GLY A 32 -0.62 -0.36 -8.96
C GLY A 32 -1.06 0.57 -10.07
N VAL A 33 -1.42 0.00 -11.24
CA VAL A 33 -1.95 0.77 -12.37
C VAL A 33 -3.25 1.46 -11.98
N LEU A 34 -4.19 0.75 -11.35
CA LEU A 34 -5.44 1.31 -10.87
C LEU A 34 -5.20 2.52 -9.95
N LEU A 35 -4.35 2.35 -8.93
CA LEU A 35 -4.02 3.43 -7.99
C LEU A 35 -3.41 4.64 -8.72
N SER A 36 -2.50 4.40 -9.66
CA SER A 36 -1.85 5.47 -10.42
C SER A 36 -2.81 6.29 -11.28
N GLU A 37 -3.89 5.68 -11.78
CA GLU A 37 -4.91 6.35 -12.60
C GLU A 37 -5.88 7.16 -11.75
N LEU A 38 -6.13 6.71 -10.51
CA LEU A 38 -6.97 7.39 -9.53
C LEU A 38 -6.25 8.55 -8.83
N SER A 39 -4.92 8.52 -8.80
CA SER A 39 -4.10 9.61 -8.28
C SER A 39 -4.18 10.87 -9.14
N ASP A 40 -4.08 12.03 -8.48
CA ASP A 40 -4.03 13.34 -9.13
C ASP A 40 -2.59 13.73 -9.51
N GLU A 41 -2.46 14.72 -10.40
CA GLU A 41 -1.15 15.30 -10.73
C GLU A 41 -0.51 15.95 -9.49
N PRO A 42 0.79 15.75 -9.24
CA PRO A 42 1.80 15.22 -10.17
C PRO A 42 2.04 13.71 -10.08
N TRP A 43 1.29 12.98 -9.25
CA TRP A 43 1.53 11.56 -8.96
C TRP A 43 0.81 10.62 -9.92
N LYS A 44 -0.13 11.15 -10.70
CA LYS A 44 -0.86 10.42 -11.72
C LYS A 44 0.07 9.67 -12.68
N ALA A 45 -0.34 8.44 -12.99
CA ALA A 45 0.38 7.52 -13.89
C ALA A 45 1.83 7.26 -13.46
N LYS A 46 2.12 7.30 -12.15
CA LYS A 46 3.43 6.96 -11.59
C LYS A 46 3.32 5.86 -10.54
N ALA A 47 4.39 5.09 -10.42
CA ALA A 47 4.61 4.10 -9.39
C ALA A 47 6.09 4.06 -9.01
N ILE A 48 6.38 3.50 -7.85
CA ILE A 48 7.75 3.29 -7.35
C ILE A 48 8.14 1.84 -7.58
N THR A 49 9.36 1.58 -8.03
CA THR A 49 9.88 0.21 -8.22
C THR A 49 10.10 -0.49 -6.88
N CYS A 50 9.85 -1.81 -6.84
CA CYS A 50 10.08 -2.64 -5.66
C CYS A 50 11.54 -3.12 -5.63
N SER A 51 12.46 -2.20 -5.35
CA SER A 51 13.91 -2.45 -5.38
C SER A 51 14.63 -1.74 -4.23
N HIS A 52 15.80 -2.26 -3.84
CA HIS A 52 16.71 -1.60 -2.90
C HIS A 52 17.14 -0.21 -3.37
N ASN A 53 17.13 0.05 -4.69
CA ASN A 53 17.34 1.36 -5.29
C ASN A 53 16.05 1.84 -5.98
N PRO A 54 15.04 2.28 -5.21
CA PRO A 54 13.72 2.58 -5.75
C PRO A 54 13.77 3.76 -6.73
N MET A 55 13.00 3.65 -7.81
CA MET A 55 12.86 4.69 -8.83
C MET A 55 11.39 5.06 -9.01
N LEU A 56 11.13 6.35 -9.28
CA LEU A 56 9.80 6.84 -9.62
C LEU A 56 9.58 6.67 -11.14
N CYS A 57 8.82 5.66 -11.52
CA CYS A 57 8.55 5.33 -12.91
C CYS A 57 7.24 5.94 -13.38
N LYS A 58 7.25 6.56 -14.56
CA LYS A 58 6.03 6.93 -15.29
C LYS A 58 5.54 5.69 -16.03
N ILE A 59 4.31 5.28 -15.76
CA ILE A 59 3.72 4.08 -16.35
C ILE A 59 3.36 4.38 -17.81
N GLU A 60 3.89 3.58 -18.72
CA GLU A 60 3.66 3.71 -20.16
C GLU A 60 2.75 2.60 -20.70
N GLY A 61 1.95 2.93 -21.71
CA GLY A 61 1.07 1.99 -22.40
C GLY A 61 -0.28 2.60 -22.79
N ASP A 62 -0.77 2.21 -23.96
CA ASP A 62 -2.04 2.72 -24.50
C ASP A 62 -3.30 2.09 -23.89
N ASN A 63 -3.17 0.92 -23.27
CA ASN A 63 -4.28 0.17 -22.69
C ASN A 63 -3.85 -0.52 -21.39
N LEU A 64 -4.82 -1.04 -20.64
CA LEU A 64 -4.56 -1.68 -19.34
C LEU A 64 -3.54 -2.81 -19.45
N GLN A 65 -3.64 -3.64 -20.49
CA GLN A 65 -2.74 -4.77 -20.69
C GLN A 65 -1.29 -4.32 -20.93
N SER A 66 -1.07 -3.27 -21.75
CA SER A 66 0.28 -2.75 -22.00
C SER A 66 0.87 -2.06 -20.77
N LYS A 67 0.05 -1.37 -19.96
CA LYS A 67 0.47 -0.77 -18.68
C LYS A 67 0.87 -1.83 -17.65
N ILE A 68 0.08 -2.90 -17.50
CA ILE A 68 0.44 -4.03 -16.64
C ILE A 68 1.74 -4.66 -17.11
N LYS A 69 1.89 -4.89 -18.42
CA LYS A 69 3.12 -5.44 -18.98
C LYS A 69 4.33 -4.53 -18.72
N PHE A 70 4.17 -3.21 -18.83
CA PHE A 70 5.20 -2.24 -18.48
C PHE A 70 5.62 -2.37 -17.01
N MET A 71 4.65 -2.44 -16.09
CA MET A 71 4.91 -2.61 -14.65
C MET A 71 5.65 -3.90 -14.34
N LYS A 72 5.27 -5.02 -14.97
CA LYS A 72 5.95 -6.32 -14.83
C LYS A 72 7.37 -6.35 -15.38
N GLY A 73 7.71 -5.41 -16.26
CA GLY A 73 9.05 -5.25 -16.81
C GLY A 73 9.98 -4.42 -15.95
N GLN A 74 9.48 -3.82 -14.86
CA GLN A 74 10.29 -3.00 -13.97
C GLN A 74 11.25 -3.83 -13.13
N GLU A 75 12.34 -3.20 -12.69
CA GLU A 75 13.28 -3.81 -11.76
C GLU A 75 12.59 -4.15 -10.44
N CYS A 76 12.82 -5.37 -9.96
CA CYS A 76 12.36 -5.82 -8.68
C CYS A 76 13.34 -6.84 -8.10
N ASP A 77 13.86 -6.56 -6.91
CA ASP A 77 14.85 -7.39 -6.21
C ASP A 77 14.38 -7.86 -4.83
N ASP A 78 13.07 -7.77 -4.58
CA ASP A 78 12.42 -8.16 -3.33
C ASP A 78 12.88 -7.40 -2.10
N ASN A 79 13.63 -6.31 -2.24
CA ASN A 79 14.04 -5.46 -1.13
C ASN A 79 13.54 -4.04 -1.34
N ILE A 80 13.15 -3.33 -0.27
CA ILE A 80 12.71 -1.94 -0.36
C ILE A 80 13.45 -1.16 0.71
N ASP A 81 14.29 -0.22 0.28
CA ASP A 81 14.85 0.78 1.18
C ASP A 81 13.89 1.97 1.30
N PHE A 82 13.12 1.99 2.39
CA PHE A 82 12.17 3.08 2.62
C PHE A 82 12.81 4.43 2.86
N LYS A 83 14.07 4.48 3.33
CA LYS A 83 14.79 5.76 3.41
C LYS A 83 14.96 6.32 2.00
N MET A 84 15.38 5.49 1.04
CA MET A 84 15.51 5.91 -0.36
C MET A 84 14.16 6.28 -0.99
N VAL A 85 13.07 5.59 -0.61
CA VAL A 85 11.72 5.99 -1.02
C VAL A 85 11.40 7.42 -0.53
N TYR A 86 11.69 7.74 0.73
CA TYR A 86 11.46 9.09 1.25
C TYR A 86 12.34 10.15 0.60
N ASP A 87 13.63 9.86 0.40
CA ASP A 87 14.58 10.74 -0.28
C ASP A 87 14.11 11.02 -1.73
N LEU A 88 13.69 9.99 -2.46
CA LEU A 88 13.12 10.09 -3.81
C LEU A 88 11.89 11.01 -3.87
N LEU A 89 10.97 10.87 -2.91
CA LEU A 89 9.77 11.72 -2.83
C LEU A 89 10.12 13.17 -2.50
N LEU A 90 11.10 13.38 -1.61
CA LEU A 90 11.59 14.71 -1.26
C LEU A 90 12.25 15.38 -2.47
N GLU A 91 13.17 14.71 -3.15
CA GLU A 91 13.84 15.21 -4.35
C GLU A 91 12.82 15.60 -5.44
N PHE A 92 11.85 14.73 -5.71
CA PHE A 92 10.78 15.03 -6.66
C PHE A 92 9.96 16.25 -6.23
N SER A 93 9.61 16.35 -4.94
CA SER A 93 8.83 17.48 -4.43
C SER A 93 9.55 18.82 -4.55
N MET A 94 10.87 18.83 -4.35
CA MET A 94 11.71 20.03 -4.49
C MET A 94 11.82 20.45 -5.95
N ALA A 95 12.02 19.48 -6.86
CA ALA A 95 12.09 19.72 -8.29
C ALA A 95 10.77 20.30 -8.85
N GLU A 96 9.64 19.72 -8.45
CA GLU A 96 8.30 20.13 -8.88
C GLU A 96 7.71 21.28 -8.04
N LYS A 97 8.43 21.75 -7.02
CA LYS A 97 8.02 22.81 -6.08
C LYS A 97 6.62 22.56 -5.50
N LEU A 98 6.40 21.35 -5.01
CA LEU A 98 5.10 20.93 -4.49
C LEU A 98 4.80 21.60 -3.16
N SER A 99 3.54 22.02 -3.01
CA SER A 99 3.01 22.44 -1.72
C SER A 99 2.74 21.21 -0.84
N PRO A 100 2.80 21.33 0.51
CA PRO A 100 2.61 20.20 1.40
C PRO A 100 1.28 19.43 1.20
N ASP A 101 0.22 20.12 0.78
CA ASP A 101 -1.08 19.51 0.49
C ASP A 101 -1.09 18.63 -0.77
N ARG A 102 -0.14 18.87 -1.68
CA ARG A 102 0.07 18.09 -2.92
C ARG A 102 1.08 16.98 -2.75
N MET A 103 1.72 16.84 -1.59
CA MET A 103 2.62 15.73 -1.29
C MET A 103 1.87 14.40 -1.27
N VAL A 104 2.60 13.31 -1.56
CA VAL A 104 2.10 11.96 -1.34
C VAL A 104 1.72 11.80 0.12
N LYS A 105 0.53 11.28 0.37
CA LYS A 105 0.01 11.04 1.71
C LYS A 105 0.13 9.57 2.11
N THR A 106 -0.02 8.66 1.15
CA THR A 106 0.12 7.23 1.37
C THR A 106 0.86 6.56 0.22
N VAL A 107 1.77 5.66 0.58
CA VAL A 107 2.38 4.70 -0.35
C VAL A 107 1.83 3.31 0.00
N PHE A 108 1.17 2.68 -0.97
CA PHE A 108 0.69 1.31 -0.86
C PHE A 108 1.76 0.36 -1.41
N VAL A 109 2.11 -0.68 -0.64
CA VAL A 109 3.02 -1.74 -1.05
C VAL A 109 2.20 -3.00 -1.29
N PHE A 110 2.00 -3.37 -2.55
CA PHE A 110 1.23 -4.57 -2.93
C PHE A 110 2.18 -5.75 -3.11
N SER A 111 1.98 -6.82 -2.34
CA SER A 111 2.79 -8.04 -2.45
C SER A 111 2.01 -9.28 -2.02
N TYR A 112 2.41 -10.41 -2.59
CA TYR A 112 2.03 -11.75 -2.14
C TYR A 112 3.09 -12.38 -1.24
N ASP A 113 4.13 -11.64 -0.82
CA ASP A 113 5.15 -12.18 0.06
C ASP A 113 5.60 -11.21 1.17
N PHE A 114 4.71 -11.02 2.14
CA PHE A 114 5.05 -10.46 3.45
C PHE A 114 5.33 -11.55 4.50
N GLY A 115 5.68 -12.75 4.06
CA GLY A 115 5.78 -13.92 4.92
C GLY A 115 7.18 -14.06 5.50
N GLY A 116 7.26 -14.29 6.81
CA GLY A 116 8.52 -14.68 7.45
C GLY A 116 9.38 -13.54 7.99
N LYS A 117 10.60 -13.91 8.40
CA LYS A 117 11.50 -13.04 9.19
C LYS A 117 11.95 -11.80 8.41
N GLU A 118 12.15 -11.92 7.11
CA GLU A 118 12.63 -10.82 6.26
C GLU A 118 11.65 -9.66 6.20
N PHE A 119 10.34 -9.94 6.13
CA PHE A 119 9.32 -8.89 6.21
C PHE A 119 9.29 -8.22 7.58
N SER A 120 9.35 -9.01 8.68
CA SER A 120 9.39 -8.43 10.02
C SER A 120 10.62 -7.55 10.24
N ASP A 121 11.77 -7.95 9.69
CA ASP A 121 13.02 -7.18 9.79
C ASP A 121 12.91 -5.87 8.99
N LYS A 122 12.25 -5.88 7.81
CA LYS A 122 11.96 -4.66 7.02
C LYS A 122 11.05 -3.69 7.76
N VAL A 123 9.97 -4.19 8.38
CA VAL A 123 9.05 -3.39 9.20
C VAL A 123 9.76 -2.76 10.41
N LEU A 124 10.63 -3.53 11.08
CA LEU A 124 11.44 -3.04 12.20
C LEU A 124 12.47 -2.00 11.75
N SER A 125 13.16 -2.23 10.64
CA SER A 125 14.14 -1.29 10.08
C SER A 125 13.47 0.04 9.68
N HIS A 126 12.31 -0.02 9.04
CA HIS A 126 11.50 1.17 8.75
C HIS A 126 11.16 1.94 10.02
N LYS A 127 10.67 1.24 11.05
CA LYS A 127 10.34 1.84 12.35
C LYS A 127 11.55 2.53 12.97
N GLU A 128 12.68 1.85 13.06
CA GLU A 128 13.90 2.43 13.64
C GLU A 128 14.38 3.66 12.86
N PHE A 129 14.23 3.64 11.54
CA PHE A 129 14.54 4.79 10.70
C PHE A 129 13.59 5.96 10.99
N THR A 130 12.27 5.74 11.00
CA THR A 130 11.30 6.80 11.28
C THR A 130 11.48 7.36 12.69
N ASP A 131 11.70 6.50 13.69
CA ASP A 131 11.92 6.92 15.09
C ASP A 131 13.16 7.82 15.21
N LYS A 132 14.25 7.45 14.52
CA LYS A 132 15.46 8.28 14.44
C LYS A 132 15.21 9.60 13.71
N LEU A 133 14.47 9.56 12.61
CA LEU A 133 14.15 10.74 11.81
C LEU A 133 13.34 11.77 12.62
N PHE A 134 12.33 11.31 13.37
CA PHE A 134 11.50 12.16 14.23
C PHE A 134 12.22 12.62 15.51
N SER A 135 13.19 11.83 16.00
CA SER A 135 14.04 12.24 17.13
C SER A 135 15.02 13.34 16.75
N HIS A 136 15.43 13.43 15.47
CA HIS A 136 16.25 14.51 14.97
C HIS A 136 15.38 15.75 14.67
N LYS A 137 15.43 16.73 15.57
CA LYS A 137 14.71 18.02 15.47
C LYS A 137 14.89 18.77 14.14
N GLY A 138 15.90 18.43 13.32
CA GLY A 138 16.15 19.05 12.02
C GLY A 138 15.07 18.75 10.97
N PHE A 139 14.43 17.58 11.00
CA PHE A 139 13.43 17.20 9.99
C PHE A 139 12.10 17.93 10.13
N GLN A 140 11.80 18.49 11.31
CA GLN A 140 10.64 19.36 11.51
C GLN A 140 10.91 20.84 11.16
N GLN A 141 12.18 21.24 10.99
CA GLN A 141 12.55 22.64 10.77
C GLN A 141 12.54 23.05 9.28
N GLU A 142 12.66 22.10 8.36
CA GLU A 142 12.35 22.34 6.95
C GLU A 142 10.85 22.14 6.77
N GLY A 143 10.08 23.23 6.93
CA GLY A 143 8.61 23.28 7.03
C GLY A 143 7.79 22.79 5.82
N HIS A 144 8.25 21.79 5.09
CA HIS A 144 7.67 21.28 3.86
C HIS A 144 7.38 19.77 3.85
N MET A 145 7.94 18.97 4.76
CA MET A 145 7.87 17.51 4.60
C MET A 145 6.87 16.83 5.54
N VAL A 146 5.73 16.42 4.97
CA VAL A 146 4.83 15.43 5.57
C VAL A 146 5.26 14.06 5.03
N LEU A 147 5.87 13.21 5.87
CA LEU A 147 6.17 11.84 5.47
C LEU A 147 4.88 11.07 5.18
N PRO A 148 4.78 10.36 4.04
CA PRO A 148 3.63 9.53 3.75
C PRO A 148 3.54 8.34 4.70
N GLU A 149 2.31 7.89 4.93
CA GLU A 149 2.01 6.60 5.55
C GLU A 149 2.37 5.45 4.59
N ILE A 150 2.93 4.37 5.11
CA ILE A 150 3.24 3.17 4.33
C ILE A 150 2.25 2.07 4.70
N ILE A 151 1.53 1.57 3.70
CA ILE A 151 0.48 0.57 3.89
C ILE A 151 0.86 -0.68 3.09
N PHE A 152 1.19 -1.75 3.79
CA PHE A 152 1.49 -3.05 3.21
C PHE A 152 0.20 -3.82 2.96
N CYS A 153 -0.05 -4.17 1.72
CA CYS A 153 -1.24 -4.84 1.25
C CYS A 153 -0.92 -6.31 0.96
N ASP A 154 -1.10 -7.21 1.94
CA ASP A 154 -0.86 -8.65 1.74
C ASP A 154 -1.99 -9.21 0.88
N LEU A 155 -1.64 -9.75 -0.28
CA LEU A 155 -2.57 -10.30 -1.26
C LEU A 155 -2.74 -11.82 -1.13
N ARG A 156 -1.96 -12.51 -0.30
CA ARG A 156 -2.13 -13.97 -0.06
C ARG A 156 -3.31 -14.28 0.82
N ASP A 157 -3.52 -13.46 1.85
CA ASP A 157 -4.42 -13.78 2.93
C ASP A 157 -5.45 -12.68 3.12
N ALA A 158 -6.61 -12.88 2.49
CA ALA A 158 -7.77 -12.01 2.70
C ALA A 158 -8.38 -12.17 4.11
N SER A 159 -7.92 -13.14 4.92
CA SER A 159 -8.48 -13.47 6.23
C SER A 159 -7.65 -12.95 7.42
N ILE A 160 -6.39 -12.56 7.22
CA ILE A 160 -5.51 -12.06 8.28
C ILE A 160 -5.21 -10.58 8.05
N SER A 161 -6.13 -9.75 8.53
CA SER A 161 -5.91 -8.32 8.68
C SER A 161 -5.26 -8.03 10.03
N VAL A 162 -3.95 -8.29 10.16
CA VAL A 162 -3.18 -7.84 11.33
C VAL A 162 -2.65 -6.44 11.05
N ALA A 163 -3.44 -5.44 11.42
CA ALA A 163 -2.94 -4.07 11.51
C ALA A 163 -1.98 -3.95 12.70
N ARG A 164 -0.71 -4.32 12.50
CA ARG A 164 0.33 -4.05 13.51
C ARG A 164 0.67 -2.56 13.45
N LYS A 165 -0.08 -1.76 14.22
CA LYS A 165 0.15 -0.31 14.36
C LYS A 165 1.54 -0.05 14.94
N CYS A 166 2.46 0.41 14.09
CA CYS A 166 3.65 1.15 14.51
C CYS A 166 3.59 2.52 13.85
N GLU A 167 2.91 3.46 14.53
CA GLU A 167 2.70 4.89 14.24
C GLU A 167 2.32 5.34 12.81
N ARG A 168 2.95 4.82 11.73
CA ARG A 168 2.68 5.09 10.31
C ARG A 168 2.79 3.88 9.37
N LEU A 169 2.91 2.69 9.95
CA LEU A 169 2.97 1.43 9.23
C LEU A 169 1.75 0.58 9.58
N ALA A 170 1.06 0.09 8.55
CA ALA A 170 -0.01 -0.88 8.68
C ALA A 170 0.18 -2.00 7.66
N THR A 171 -0.12 -3.23 8.07
CA THR A 171 -0.29 -4.37 7.15
C THR A 171 -1.77 -4.70 7.09
N PHE A 172 -2.29 -4.89 5.89
CA PHE A 172 -3.70 -5.11 5.63
C PHE A 172 -3.86 -6.26 4.62
N GLY A 173 -4.66 -7.26 4.97
CA GLY A 173 -5.06 -8.32 4.05
C GLY A 173 -6.09 -7.76 3.09
N VAL A 174 -5.80 -7.74 1.79
CA VAL A 174 -6.66 -7.05 0.83
C VAL A 174 -7.72 -8.00 0.28
N SER A 175 -8.98 -7.79 0.67
CA SER A 175 -10.15 -8.39 0.03
C SER A 175 -10.75 -7.48 -1.05
N VAL A 176 -11.64 -8.01 -1.90
CA VAL A 176 -12.38 -7.22 -2.90
C VAL A 176 -13.26 -6.18 -2.21
N GLU A 177 -13.88 -6.52 -1.09
CA GLU A 177 -14.72 -5.64 -0.27
C GLU A 177 -13.89 -4.51 0.35
N SER A 178 -12.68 -4.84 0.81
CA SER A 178 -11.77 -3.87 1.40
C SER A 178 -11.23 -2.88 0.35
N LEU A 179 -10.93 -3.35 -0.87
CA LEU A 179 -10.60 -2.48 -2.00
C LEU A 179 -11.77 -1.60 -2.39
N THR A 180 -12.99 -2.16 -2.43
CA THR A 180 -14.21 -1.41 -2.73
C THR A 180 -14.43 -0.29 -1.69
N ALA A 181 -14.28 -0.60 -0.40
CA ALA A 181 -14.39 0.37 0.69
C ALA A 181 -13.27 1.44 0.67
N LEU A 182 -12.09 1.09 0.16
CA LEU A 182 -11.00 2.04 -0.11
C LEU A 182 -11.36 3.01 -1.24
N LEU A 183 -12.13 2.56 -2.23
CA LEU A 183 -12.48 3.32 -3.43
C LEU A 183 -13.71 4.21 -3.25
N GLU A 184 -14.69 3.81 -2.45
CA GLU A 184 -16.02 4.46 -2.37
C GLU A 184 -16.13 5.68 -1.43
N GLY A 185 -15.14 5.92 -0.57
CA GLY A 185 -15.20 7.02 0.41
C GLY A 185 -14.81 8.41 -0.14
N ASN A 186 -15.22 9.46 0.58
CA ASN A 186 -14.91 10.87 0.26
C ASN A 186 -13.70 11.45 1.02
N VAL A 187 -13.08 10.69 1.92
CA VAL A 187 -11.96 11.13 2.79
C VAL A 187 -10.76 10.21 2.58
N HIS A 188 -9.55 10.76 2.47
CA HIS A 188 -8.31 10.00 2.27
C HIS A 188 -8.17 8.84 3.28
N PRO A 189 -7.76 7.61 2.89
CA PRO A 189 -7.72 6.50 3.81
C PRO A 189 -6.62 6.76 4.86
N SER A 190 -7.01 6.82 6.12
CA SER A 190 -6.06 6.77 7.23
C SER A 190 -5.86 5.32 7.67
N ILE A 191 -4.75 5.03 8.34
CA ILE A 191 -4.55 3.73 9.01
C ILE A 191 -5.73 3.39 9.92
N GLU A 192 -6.31 4.37 10.62
CA GLU A 192 -7.45 4.15 11.52
C GLU A 192 -8.71 3.71 10.79
N ASP A 193 -8.94 4.21 9.58
CA ASP A 193 -10.06 3.78 8.76
C ASP A 193 -9.85 2.36 8.23
N LEU A 194 -8.62 2.01 7.86
CA LEU A 194 -8.29 0.64 7.43
C LEU A 194 -8.40 -0.36 8.57
N VAL A 195 -8.00 0.03 9.79
CA VAL A 195 -8.18 -0.80 10.98
C VAL A 195 -9.66 -1.10 11.23
N LYS A 196 -10.58 -0.18 10.93
CA LYS A 196 -12.03 -0.42 11.06
C LYS A 196 -12.58 -1.38 10.00
N LEU A 197 -11.87 -1.58 8.90
CA LEU A 197 -12.26 -2.57 7.86
C LEU A 197 -11.84 -3.99 8.24
N VAL A 198 -11.03 -4.14 9.30
CA VAL A 198 -10.62 -5.45 9.82
C VAL A 198 -11.81 -6.10 10.54
N PRO A 199 -12.24 -7.31 10.11
CA PRO A 199 -13.25 -8.06 10.84
C PRO A 199 -12.76 -8.35 12.27
N THR A 200 -13.64 -8.20 13.25
CA THR A 200 -13.36 -8.61 14.63
C THR A 200 -13.25 -10.13 14.74
N PRO A 201 -12.63 -10.68 15.80
CA PRO A 201 -12.64 -12.12 16.04
C PRO A 201 -14.05 -12.72 16.03
N GLU A 202 -15.04 -11.96 16.52
CA GLU A 202 -16.45 -12.30 16.48
C GLU A 202 -16.99 -12.35 15.05
N ASP A 203 -16.69 -11.34 14.21
CA ASP A 203 -17.10 -11.33 12.80
C ASP A 203 -16.48 -12.51 12.02
N LEU A 204 -15.22 -12.85 12.31
CA LEU A 204 -14.55 -14.01 11.71
C LEU A 204 -15.19 -15.32 12.18
N MET A 205 -15.53 -15.43 13.46
CA MET A 205 -16.21 -16.59 14.01
C MET A 205 -17.59 -16.75 13.39
N GLU A 206 -18.39 -15.68 13.31
CA GLU A 206 -19.72 -15.69 12.67
C GLU A 206 -19.62 -16.07 11.20
N SER A 207 -18.67 -15.49 10.46
CA SER A 207 -18.43 -15.85 9.05
C SER A 207 -18.08 -17.33 8.88
N ALA A 208 -17.19 -17.86 9.72
CA ALA A 208 -16.76 -19.26 9.66
C ALA A 208 -17.90 -20.26 9.97
N ILE A 209 -18.90 -19.87 10.76
CA ILE A 209 -20.05 -20.71 11.12
C ILE A 209 -21.32 -20.36 10.33
N SER A 210 -21.26 -19.40 9.40
CA SER A 210 -22.39 -18.99 8.54
C SER A 210 -22.59 -19.88 7.31
N GLY A 211 -21.69 -20.84 7.09
CA GLY A 211 -21.80 -21.79 5.98
C GLY A 211 -23.04 -22.67 6.07
N GLU A 212 -23.60 -23.06 4.93
CA GLU A 212 -24.82 -23.86 4.86
C GLU A 212 -24.74 -25.16 5.68
N ASP A 213 -23.54 -25.72 5.82
CA ASP A 213 -23.23 -26.92 6.60
C ASP A 213 -23.49 -26.77 8.12
N TYR A 214 -23.57 -25.53 8.63
CA TYR A 214 -23.76 -25.23 10.05
C TYR A 214 -25.21 -24.89 10.41
N ASN A 215 -26.09 -24.71 9.43
CA ASN A 215 -27.50 -24.34 9.64
C ASN A 215 -28.31 -25.41 10.39
N ASP A 216 -27.89 -26.68 10.32
CA ASP A 216 -28.57 -27.82 10.94
C ASP A 216 -28.00 -28.20 12.32
N LEU A 217 -27.05 -27.43 12.86
CA LEU A 217 -26.45 -27.72 14.17
C LEU A 217 -27.40 -27.38 15.31
N ILE A 218 -27.78 -28.40 16.07
CA ILE A 218 -28.59 -28.25 17.29
C ILE A 218 -27.64 -28.11 18.47
N VAL A 219 -27.66 -26.96 19.13
CA VAL A 219 -26.91 -26.71 20.37
C VAL A 219 -27.70 -27.27 21.55
N PHE A 220 -27.16 -28.29 22.21
CA PHE A 220 -27.74 -28.82 23.45
C PHE A 220 -27.23 -28.01 24.64
N HIS A 221 -28.17 -27.54 25.48
CA HIS A 221 -27.90 -26.83 26.74
C HIS A 221 -28.01 -27.76 27.95
#